data_AF-W2WFL2-F1
#
_entry.id   AF-W2WFL2-F1
#
_cell.length_a   1.000
_cell.length_b   1.000
_cell.length_c   1.000
_cell.angle_alpha   90.00
_cell.angle_beta   90.00
_cell.angle_gamma   90.00
#
_symmetry.space_group_name_H-M   'P 1'
#
loop_
_entity.id
_entity.type
_entity.pdbx_description
1 polymer ?
#
loop_
_entity_poly.entity_id
_entity_poly.type
_entity_poly.pdbx_seq_one_letter_code
_entity_poly.pdbx_strand_id
1 'polypeptide(L)'
;MDGEIVSTALMLCLDKVAINHNKEVAEAQHKGFQLLIDEAWKVAMRSQHYLTIRCLDRPSESVWMALYAFGDDRNFLNTTSLTRHVATCLSMRSAFSQLLQRFSQFYRMSSSSS
;
A
#
# COMPACT_ATOMS: atom_id res chain seq x y z
N MET A 1 -0.20 40.04 -51.96
CA MET A 1 -0.39 38.60 -51.61
C MET A 1 0.59 38.15 -50.53
N ASP A 2 1.86 38.55 -50.57
CA ASP A 2 2.87 38.07 -49.62
C ASP A 2 2.61 38.40 -48.13
N GLY A 3 1.99 39.55 -47.83
CA GLY A 3 1.68 39.96 -46.45
C GLY A 3 0.61 39.11 -45.76
N GLU A 4 -0.37 38.59 -46.49
CA GLU A 4 -1.44 37.72 -45.92
C GLU A 4 -0.91 36.32 -45.61
N ILE A 5 0.01 35.82 -46.44
CA ILE A 5 0.68 34.53 -46.24
C ILE A 5 1.53 34.57 -44.95
N VAL A 6 2.28 35.66 -44.75
CA VAL A 6 3.09 35.87 -43.53
C VAL A 6 2.20 36.00 -42.29
N SER A 7 1.08 36.73 -42.38
CA SER A 7 0.11 36.88 -41.29
C SER A 7 -0.51 35.55 -40.88
N THR A 8 -0.89 34.72 -41.85
CA THR A 8 -1.50 33.40 -41.62
C THR A 8 -0.48 32.43 -40.99
N ALA A 9 0.75 32.43 -41.48
CA ALA A 9 1.83 31.62 -40.91
C ALA A 9 2.13 31.99 -39.44
N LEU A 10 2.11 33.30 -39.13
CA LEU A 10 2.29 33.78 -37.75
C LEU A 10 1.15 33.32 -36.83
N MET A 11 -0.11 33.43 -37.29
CA MET A 11 -1.28 32.95 -36.53
C MET A 11 -1.19 31.45 -36.24
N LEU A 12 -0.85 30.62 -37.23
CA LEU A 12 -0.68 29.18 -37.04
C LEU A 12 0.45 28.85 -36.06
N CYS A 13 1.55 29.61 -36.08
CA CYS A 13 2.63 29.47 -35.10
C CYS A 13 2.16 29.80 -33.69
N LEU A 14 1.42 30.90 -33.50
CA LEU A 14 0.88 31.30 -32.21
C LEU A 14 -0.12 30.27 -31.67
N ASP A 15 -1.02 29.76 -32.52
CA ASP A 15 -1.96 28.70 -32.15
C ASP A 15 -1.23 27.44 -31.69
N LYS A 16 -0.18 27.04 -32.43
CA LYS A 16 0.61 25.86 -32.08
C LYS A 16 1.33 26.04 -30.74
N VAL A 17 1.88 27.23 -30.48
CA VAL A 17 2.52 27.55 -29.19
C VAL A 17 1.49 27.52 -28.07
N ALA A 18 0.31 28.11 -28.27
CA ALA A 18 -0.76 28.14 -27.28
C ALA A 18 -1.28 26.73 -26.96
N ILE A 19 -1.48 25.88 -27.98
CA ILE A 19 -1.89 24.48 -27.81
C ILE A 19 -0.82 23.71 -27.02
N ASN A 20 0.46 23.87 -27.37
CA ASN A 20 1.54 23.16 -26.68
C ASN A 20 1.64 23.61 -25.21
N HIS A 21 1.55 24.91 -24.95
CA HIS A 21 1.55 25.45 -23.59
C HIS A 21 0.37 24.90 -22.76
N ASN A 22 -0.84 24.91 -23.32
CA ASN A 22 -2.03 24.38 -22.64
C ASN A 22 -1.87 22.89 -22.31
N LYS A 23 -1.25 22.12 -23.22
CA LYS A 23 -0.96 20.70 -22.98
C LYS A 23 0.04 20.53 -21.83
N GLU A 24 1.12 21.29 -21.81
CA GLU A 24 2.11 21.25 -20.73
C GLU A 24 1.49 21.61 -19.37
N VAL A 25 0.64 22.64 -19.35
CA VAL A 25 -0.11 23.03 -18.14
C VAL A 25 -1.02 21.91 -17.67
N ALA A 26 -1.79 21.29 -18.57
CA ALA A 26 -2.68 20.18 -18.23
C ALA A 26 -1.91 18.97 -17.69
N GLU A 27 -0.76 18.64 -18.28
CA GLU A 27 0.11 17.56 -17.79
C GLU A 27 0.68 17.87 -16.40
N ALA A 28 1.13 19.10 -16.17
CA ALA A 28 1.64 19.54 -14.87
C ALA A 28 0.55 19.48 -13.79
N GLN A 29 -0.65 19.94 -14.11
CA GLN A 29 -1.82 19.85 -13.21
C GLN A 29 -2.16 18.40 -12.89
N HIS A 30 -2.19 17.52 -13.89
CA HIS A 30 -2.47 16.10 -13.69
C HIS A 30 -1.46 15.44 -12.74
N LYS A 31 -0.16 15.70 -12.93
CA LYS A 31 0.89 15.23 -12.03
C LYS A 31 0.73 15.78 -10.61
N GLY A 32 0.41 17.07 -10.49
CA GLY A 32 0.11 17.69 -9.20
C GLY A 32 -1.04 17.01 -8.47
N PHE A 33 -2.15 16.74 -9.15
CA PHE A 33 -3.29 16.02 -8.57
C PHE A 33 -2.94 14.59 -8.16
N GLN A 34 -2.18 13.85 -8.97
CA GLN A 34 -1.74 12.50 -8.61
C GLN A 34 -0.89 12.49 -7.33
N LEU A 35 0.03 13.44 -7.19
CA LEU A 35 0.86 13.58 -5.98
C LEU A 35 0.01 13.91 -4.75
N LEU A 36 -1.00 14.79 -4.88
CA LEU A 36 -1.93 15.11 -3.81
C LEU A 36 -2.74 13.89 -3.36
N ILE A 37 -3.21 13.08 -4.30
CA ILE A 37 -3.96 11.84 -4.01
C ILE A 37 -3.05 10.84 -3.28
N ASP A 38 -1.83 10.64 -3.75
CA ASP A 38 -0.87 9.71 -3.14
C ASP A 38 -0.51 10.12 -1.71
N GLU A 39 -0.26 11.40 -1.46
CA GLU A 39 0.01 11.90 -0.11
C GLU A 39 -1.21 11.81 0.81
N ALA A 40 -2.40 12.16 0.32
CA ALA A 40 -3.64 12.00 1.08
C ALA A 40 -3.89 10.53 1.46
N TRP A 41 -3.63 9.61 0.53
CA TRP A 41 -3.72 8.17 0.77
C TRP A 41 -2.73 7.70 1.84
N LYS A 42 -1.46 8.12 1.76
CA LYS A 42 -0.45 7.79 2.78
C LYS A 42 -0.85 8.29 4.17
N VAL A 43 -1.39 9.51 4.27
CA VAL A 43 -1.88 10.07 5.55
C VAL A 43 -3.06 9.27 6.07
N ALA A 44 -4.02 8.91 5.22
CA ALA A 44 -5.16 8.08 5.60
C ALA A 44 -4.70 6.70 6.11
N MET A 45 -3.80 6.04 5.39
CA MET A 45 -3.24 4.74 5.77
C MET A 45 -2.49 4.78 7.10
N ARG A 46 -1.65 5.81 7.32
CA ARG A 46 -0.95 6.00 8.61
C ARG A 46 -1.94 6.25 9.74
N SER A 47 -2.96 7.09 9.52
CA SER A 47 -3.99 7.40 10.51
C SER A 47 -4.78 6.15 10.89
N GLN A 48 -5.21 5.37 9.90
CA GLN A 48 -5.87 4.09 10.12
C GLN A 48 -4.95 3.10 10.87
N HIS A 49 -3.68 3.02 10.51
CA HIS A 49 -2.72 2.17 11.22
C HIS A 49 -2.60 2.58 12.70
N TYR A 50 -2.46 3.87 13.01
CA TYR A 50 -2.40 4.36 14.38
C TYR A 50 -3.68 4.11 15.18
N LEU A 51 -4.84 4.23 14.56
CA LEU A 51 -6.12 3.94 15.22
C LEU A 51 -6.25 2.44 15.48
N THR A 52 -5.97 1.60 14.47
CA THR A 52 -6.06 0.15 14.59
C THR A 52 -5.07 -0.40 15.60
N ILE A 53 -3.80 0.02 15.58
CA ILE A 53 -2.77 -0.52 16.48
C ILE A 53 -3.08 -0.21 17.95
N ARG A 54 -3.79 0.89 18.24
CA ARG A 54 -4.24 1.22 19.60
C ARG A 54 -5.41 0.35 20.08
N CYS A 55 -6.15 -0.24 19.17
CA CYS A 55 -7.27 -1.14 19.47
C CYS A 55 -6.86 -2.62 19.44
N LEU A 56 -5.62 -2.93 19.09
CA LEU A 56 -5.09 -4.28 19.12
C LEU A 56 -4.36 -4.51 20.44
N ASP A 57 -4.50 -5.73 20.98
CA ASP A 57 -3.66 -6.19 22.07
C ASP A 57 -2.19 -6.05 21.71
N ARG A 58 -1.32 -5.94 22.72
CA ARG A 58 0.12 -6.05 22.48
C ARG A 58 0.36 -7.31 21.65
N PRO A 59 1.18 -7.26 20.60
CA PRO A 59 1.45 -8.41 19.74
C PRO A 59 1.74 -9.69 20.55
N SER A 60 2.58 -9.59 21.59
CA SER A 60 2.91 -10.68 22.52
C SER A 60 1.75 -11.21 23.36
N GLU A 61 0.73 -10.41 23.59
CA GLU A 61 -0.47 -10.71 24.39
C GLU A 61 -1.67 -11.05 23.50
N SER A 62 -1.54 -10.88 22.18
CA SER A 62 -2.62 -11.17 21.24
C SER A 62 -2.99 -12.66 21.26
N VAL A 63 -4.28 -12.94 21.12
CA VAL A 63 -4.82 -14.30 21.02
C VAL A 63 -4.10 -15.10 19.91
N TRP A 64 -3.66 -14.43 18.85
CA TRP A 64 -2.86 -15.01 17.77
C TRP A 64 -1.49 -15.50 18.21
N MET A 65 -0.77 -14.74 19.04
CA MET A 65 0.52 -15.19 19.58
C MET A 65 0.35 -16.30 20.61
N ALA A 66 -0.72 -16.28 21.39
CA ALA A 66 -1.07 -17.40 22.29
C ALA A 66 -1.39 -18.68 21.51
N LEU A 67 -2.16 -18.58 20.43
CA LEU A 67 -2.44 -19.69 19.51
C LEU A 67 -1.17 -20.19 18.81
N TYR A 68 -0.27 -19.31 18.40
CA TYR A 68 1.00 -19.70 17.77
C TYR A 68 1.94 -20.42 18.75
N ALA A 69 2.00 -19.96 20.01
CA ALA A 69 2.90 -20.51 21.02
C ALA A 69 2.38 -21.81 21.66
N PHE A 70 1.06 -21.93 21.84
CA PHE A 70 0.45 -23.00 22.64
C PHE A 70 -0.65 -23.78 21.90
N GLY A 71 -1.07 -23.35 20.72
CA GLY A 71 -2.10 -24.02 19.93
C GLY A 71 -1.55 -25.21 19.16
N ASP A 72 -2.37 -26.27 19.08
CA ASP A 72 -2.19 -27.34 18.10
C ASP A 72 -2.66 -26.86 16.71
N ASP A 73 -2.12 -27.45 15.64
CA ASP A 73 -2.41 -27.06 14.24
C ASP A 73 -3.92 -27.06 13.93
N ARG A 74 -4.69 -27.91 14.63
CA ARG A 74 -6.15 -27.99 14.55
C ARG A 74 -6.86 -26.75 15.10
N ASN A 75 -6.32 -26.12 16.14
CA ASN A 75 -6.89 -24.90 16.74
C ASN A 75 -6.64 -23.68 15.83
N PHE A 76 -5.47 -23.61 15.21
CA PHE A 76 -5.12 -22.55 14.26
C PHE A 76 -6.04 -22.55 13.03
N LEU A 77 -6.44 -23.73 12.54
CA LEU A 77 -7.37 -23.87 11.42
C LEU A 77 -8.80 -23.41 11.75
N ASN A 78 -9.25 -23.56 13.00
CA ASN A 78 -10.65 -23.33 13.38
C ASN A 78 -10.92 -21.89 13.82
N THR A 79 -9.91 -21.21 14.41
CA THR A 79 -10.08 -19.84 14.93
C THR A 79 -10.02 -18.76 13.84
N THR A 80 -9.51 -19.08 12.65
CA THR A 80 -9.35 -18.12 11.56
C THR A 80 -10.27 -18.52 10.40
N SER A 81 -11.15 -17.63 9.97
CA SER A 81 -12.00 -17.88 8.80
C SER A 81 -11.21 -17.97 7.48
N LEU A 82 -9.91 -17.65 7.50
CA LEU A 82 -8.96 -17.71 6.39
C LEU A 82 -8.47 -19.14 6.06
N THR A 83 -8.80 -20.14 6.88
CA THR A 83 -8.21 -21.50 6.80
C THR A 83 -9.15 -22.63 6.35
N ARG A 84 -10.37 -22.34 5.89
CA ARG A 84 -11.32 -23.39 5.49
C ARG A 84 -10.96 -24.19 4.22
N HIS A 85 -9.75 -24.08 3.67
CA HIS A 85 -9.28 -24.92 2.56
C HIS A 85 -8.10 -25.80 3.00
N VAL A 86 -8.39 -27.10 3.13
CA VAL A 86 -7.69 -28.13 3.90
C VAL A 86 -6.48 -28.73 3.17
N ALA A 87 -5.59 -27.92 2.59
CA ALA A 87 -4.37 -28.43 1.92
C ALA A 87 -3.07 -27.70 2.30
N THR A 88 -3.10 -26.77 3.25
CA THR A 88 -1.99 -25.84 3.55
C THR A 88 -1.44 -25.92 4.97
N CYS A 89 -1.77 -26.95 5.77
CA CYS A 89 -1.36 -27.04 7.19
C CYS A 89 0.15 -26.85 7.42
N LEU A 90 1.01 -27.56 6.67
CA LEU A 90 2.47 -27.40 6.79
C LEU A 90 2.98 -26.08 6.17
N SER A 91 2.22 -25.49 5.23
CA SER A 91 2.61 -24.21 4.61
C SER A 91 2.24 -23.02 5.47
N MET A 92 1.22 -23.13 6.34
CA MET A 92 0.69 -21.97 7.05
C MET A 92 1.54 -21.55 8.24
N ARG A 93 2.03 -22.50 9.05
CA ARG A 93 3.01 -22.17 10.10
C ARG A 93 4.28 -21.61 9.50
N SER A 94 4.74 -22.15 8.38
CA SER A 94 5.88 -21.62 7.62
C SER A 94 5.59 -20.21 7.06
N ALA A 95 4.41 -19.98 6.46
CA ALA A 95 4.04 -18.69 5.88
C ALA A 95 3.85 -17.61 6.97
N PHE A 96 3.25 -17.98 8.10
CA PHE A 96 3.11 -17.09 9.24
C PHE A 96 4.46 -16.82 9.91
N SER A 97 5.33 -17.83 10.05
CA SER A 97 6.72 -17.62 10.49
C SER A 97 7.50 -16.73 9.53
N GLN A 98 7.34 -16.86 8.21
CA GLN A 98 7.94 -15.96 7.23
C GLN A 98 7.38 -14.54 7.35
N LEU A 99 6.08 -14.40 7.62
CA LEU A 99 5.45 -13.10 7.86
C LEU A 99 6.02 -12.47 9.14
N LEU A 100 6.03 -13.21 10.26
CA LEU A 100 6.61 -12.76 11.52
C LEU A 100 8.10 -12.44 11.40
N GLN A 101 8.87 -13.19 10.61
CA GLN A 101 10.28 -12.90 10.34
C GLN A 101 10.45 -11.54 9.67
N ARG A 102 9.56 -11.15 8.75
CA ARG A 102 9.57 -9.80 8.15
C ARG A 102 9.28 -8.69 9.17
N PHE A 103 8.55 -9.01 10.24
CA PHE A 103 8.23 -8.09 11.33
C PHE A 103 9.11 -8.29 12.58
N SER A 104 10.13 -9.14 12.51
CA SER A 104 11.01 -9.47 13.65
C SER A 104 11.76 -8.27 14.21
N GLN A 105 12.01 -7.26 13.39
CA GLN A 105 12.58 -5.98 13.81
C GLN A 105 11.64 -5.16 14.71
N PHE A 106 10.33 -5.44 14.69
CA PHE A 106 9.31 -4.74 15.47
C PHE A 106 8.81 -5.54 16.68
N TYR A 107 9.01 -6.86 16.68
CA TYR A 107 8.59 -7.75 17.75
C TYR A 107 9.77 -8.53 18.30
N ARG A 108 10.06 -8.39 19.61
CA ARG A 108 10.98 -9.29 20.32
C ARG A 108 10.33 -10.67 20.38
N MET A 109 10.63 -11.50 19.39
CA MET A 109 10.26 -12.91 19.41
C MET A 109 11.21 -13.59 20.39
N SER A 110 10.68 -14.05 21.52
CA SER A 110 11.43 -14.94 22.41
C SER A 110 11.81 -16.16 21.59
N SER A 111 13.11 -16.35 21.33
CA SER A 111 13.60 -17.62 20.81
C SER A 111 13.16 -18.69 21.79
N SER A 112 12.26 -19.58 21.36
CA SER A 112 11.92 -20.76 22.14
C SER A 112 13.19 -21.60 22.25
N SER A 113 13.90 -21.42 23.35
CA SER A 113 14.91 -22.37 23.81
C SER A 113 14.16 -23.57 24.36
N SER A 114 13.97 -24.60 23.54
CA SER A 114 14.26 -26.00 23.87
C SER A 114 14.05 -26.91 22.66
#